data_AF-A0A355GFU9-F1
#
_entry.id   AF-A0A355GFU9-F1
#
_cell.length_a   1.000
_cell.length_b   1.000
_cell.length_c   1.000
_cell.angle_alpha   90.00
_cell.angle_beta   90.00
_cell.angle_gamma   90.00
#
_symmetry.space_group_name_H-M   'P 1'
#
loop_
_entity.id
_entity.type
_entity.pdbx_description
1 polymer ?
#
loop_
_entity_poly.entity_id
_entity_poly.type
_entity_poly.pdbx_seq_one_letter_code
_entity_poly.pdbx_strand_id
1 'polypeptide(L)'
;GKALRGPFSRFQPADTISWFESRGVQTKTESDGRMFPTTDDSATIVDCLQGAAEDAGVVTQLRANVSSIQKNDSTFCVTLQSGEAMQADRILLATGGSRAGFELIHSLGHQIVPPVPSLFTFKVQDPRIEDLPGVAVEHVNCQLVTDTKTFNQV
;
A
#
# COMPACT_ATOMS: atom_id res chain seq x y z
N GLY A 1 1.48 15.71 -4.36
CA GLY A 1 0.43 16.56 -3.75
C GLY A 1 -0.86 16.62 -4.55
N LYS A 2 -0.86 17.13 -5.79
CA LYS A 2 -2.10 17.43 -6.56
C LYS A 2 -3.06 16.23 -6.73
N ALA A 3 -2.53 15.03 -6.97
CA ALA A 3 -3.35 13.82 -7.17
C ALA A 3 -4.19 13.42 -5.95
N LEU A 4 -3.71 13.68 -4.72
CA LEU A 4 -4.40 13.29 -3.49
C LEU A 4 -5.37 14.35 -2.97
N ARG A 5 -5.36 15.58 -3.50
CA ARG A 5 -6.27 16.65 -3.06
C ARG A 5 -7.75 16.27 -3.26
N GLY A 6 -8.09 15.61 -4.36
CA GLY A 6 -9.46 15.18 -4.65
C GLY A 6 -9.95 14.05 -3.74
N PRO A 7 -9.19 12.94 -3.59
CA PRO A 7 -9.52 11.90 -2.61
C PRO A 7 -9.67 12.44 -1.17
N PHE A 8 -8.70 13.24 -0.70
CA PHE A 8 -8.71 13.75 0.68
C PHE A 8 -9.77 14.83 0.95
N SER A 9 -10.42 15.39 -0.08
CA SER A 9 -11.61 16.23 0.15
C SER A 9 -12.88 15.42 0.42
N ARG A 10 -12.84 14.09 0.26
CA ARG A 10 -13.99 13.19 0.46
C ARG A 10 -13.78 12.18 1.58
N PHE A 11 -12.53 11.76 1.80
CA PHE A 11 -12.18 10.80 2.83
C PHE A 11 -10.75 11.06 3.33
N GLN A 12 -10.62 11.44 4.60
CA GLN A 12 -9.37 11.87 5.24
C GLN A 12 -9.07 11.00 6.48
N PRO A 13 -7.90 11.17 7.15
CA PRO A 13 -7.54 10.33 8.29
C PRO A 13 -8.59 10.24 9.40
N ALA A 14 -9.28 11.34 9.72
CA ALA A 14 -10.36 11.34 10.71
C ALA A 14 -11.56 10.47 10.29
N ASP A 15 -11.85 10.40 8.99
CA ASP A 15 -12.91 9.53 8.45
C ASP A 15 -12.49 8.06 8.55
N THR A 16 -11.22 7.74 8.29
CA THR A 16 -10.67 6.40 8.50
C THR A 16 -10.81 5.95 9.94
N ILE A 17 -10.46 6.82 10.90
CA ILE A 17 -10.58 6.54 12.34
C ILE A 17 -12.04 6.26 12.70
N SER A 18 -12.94 7.18 12.32
CA SER A 18 -14.38 7.04 12.57
C SER A 18 -14.96 5.77 11.94
N TRP A 19 -14.48 5.40 10.74
CA TRP A 19 -14.92 4.20 10.03
C TRP A 19 -14.56 2.91 10.78
N PHE A 20 -13.34 2.83 11.33
CA PHE A 20 -12.88 1.71 12.15
C PHE A 20 -13.59 1.68 13.52
N GLU A 21 -13.72 2.83 14.18
CA GLU A 21 -14.39 2.93 15.49
C GLU A 21 -15.86 2.52 15.41
N SER A 22 -16.58 2.93 14.35
CA SER A 22 -17.96 2.51 14.11
C SER A 22 -18.12 1.00 13.86
N ARG A 23 -17.01 0.27 13.64
CA ARG A 23 -16.92 -1.19 13.48
C ARG A 23 -16.23 -1.87 14.66
N GLY A 24 -16.09 -1.17 15.78
CA GLY A 24 -15.55 -1.73 17.01
C GLY A 24 -14.01 -1.77 17.09
N VAL A 25 -13.30 -1.22 16.12
CA VAL A 25 -11.84 -1.11 16.16
C VAL A 25 -11.43 0.23 16.76
N GLN A 26 -11.03 0.21 18.03
CA GLN A 26 -10.48 1.37 18.73
C GLN A 26 -9.04 1.61 18.31
N THR A 27 -8.70 2.86 17.99
CA THR A 27 -7.35 3.27 17.58
C THR A 27 -6.67 4.12 18.64
N LYS A 28 -5.34 4.06 18.68
CA LYS A 28 -4.49 4.93 19.51
C LYS A 28 -3.52 5.70 18.61
N THR A 29 -3.16 6.90 19.04
CA THR A 29 -2.15 7.73 18.40
C THR A 29 -0.86 7.68 19.20
N GLU A 30 0.26 7.44 18.52
CA GLU A 30 1.59 7.55 19.12
C GLU A 30 2.13 8.99 19.02
N SER A 31 3.23 9.28 19.72
CA SER A 31 3.80 10.63 19.82
C SER A 31 4.21 11.26 18.49
N ASP A 32 4.47 10.43 17.47
CA ASP A 32 4.81 10.86 16.11
C ASP A 32 3.59 10.98 15.17
N GLY A 33 2.37 10.79 15.71
CA GLY A 33 1.12 10.88 14.97
C GLY A 33 0.73 9.60 14.22
N ARG A 34 1.50 8.52 14.32
CA ARG A 34 1.09 7.21 13.79
C ARG A 34 -0.11 6.67 14.55
N MET A 35 -1.00 6.00 13.83
CA MET A 35 -2.23 5.41 14.36
C MET A 35 -2.13 3.89 14.34
N PHE A 36 -2.47 3.25 15.44
CA PHE A 36 -2.47 1.80 15.59
C PHE A 36 -3.78 1.32 16.20
N PRO A 37 -4.23 0.07 15.96
CA PRO A 37 -5.28 -0.52 16.77
C PRO A 37 -4.79 -0.63 18.21
N THR A 38 -5.68 -0.41 19.17
CA THR A 38 -5.37 -0.54 20.61
C THR A 38 -4.93 -1.95 21.01
N THR A 39 -5.23 -2.95 20.18
CA THR A 39 -4.83 -4.36 20.36
C THR A 39 -3.37 -4.63 20.03
N ASP A 40 -2.68 -3.71 19.34
CA ASP A 40 -1.35 -3.91 18.76
C ASP A 40 -1.24 -5.13 17.82
N ASP A 41 -2.37 -5.61 17.30
CA ASP A 41 -2.44 -6.72 16.35
C ASP A 41 -3.02 -6.28 15.01
N SER A 42 -2.25 -6.48 13.94
CA SER A 42 -2.69 -6.24 12.57
C SER A 42 -3.90 -7.08 12.15
N ALA A 43 -4.11 -8.27 12.75
CA ALA A 43 -5.28 -9.09 12.48
C ALA A 43 -6.58 -8.35 12.81
N THR A 44 -6.59 -7.50 13.83
CA THR A 44 -7.75 -6.66 14.18
C THR A 44 -8.22 -5.79 13.01
N ILE A 45 -7.28 -5.25 12.23
CA ILE A 45 -7.60 -4.43 11.05
C ILE A 45 -8.04 -5.30 9.87
N VAL A 46 -7.35 -6.43 9.66
CA VAL A 46 -7.66 -7.38 8.57
C VAL A 46 -9.08 -7.94 8.75
N ASP A 47 -9.41 -8.43 9.93
CA ASP A 47 -10.70 -9.05 10.24
C ASP A 47 -11.83 -8.03 10.09
N CYS A 48 -11.63 -6.78 10.54
CA CYS A 48 -12.59 -5.70 10.36
C CYS A 48 -12.86 -5.40 8.88
N LEU A 49 -11.82 -5.36 8.03
CA LEU A 49 -11.97 -5.09 6.61
C LEU A 49 -12.61 -6.28 5.86
N GLN A 50 -12.24 -7.51 6.24
CA GLN A 50 -12.84 -8.73 5.68
C GLN A 50 -14.32 -8.83 6.03
N GLY A 51 -14.69 -8.66 7.31
CA GLY A 51 -16.08 -8.65 7.74
C GLY A 51 -16.89 -7.55 7.04
N ALA A 52 -16.33 -6.35 6.91
CA ALA A 52 -17.01 -5.26 6.18
C ALA A 52 -17.22 -5.57 4.69
N ALA A 53 -16.32 -6.32 4.06
CA ALA A 53 -16.47 -6.76 2.67
C ALA A 53 -17.54 -7.86 2.55
N GLU A 54 -17.54 -8.83 3.47
CA GLU A 54 -18.54 -9.90 3.55
C GLU A 54 -19.95 -9.33 3.78
N ASP A 55 -20.11 -8.42 4.73
CA ASP A 55 -21.38 -7.73 5.03
C ASP A 55 -21.91 -6.93 3.83
N ALA A 56 -21.00 -6.43 2.98
CA ALA A 56 -21.34 -5.72 1.75
C ALA A 56 -21.64 -6.68 0.57
N GLY A 57 -21.55 -7.99 0.76
CA GLY A 57 -21.79 -9.00 -0.27
C GLY A 57 -20.64 -9.15 -1.27
N VAL A 58 -19.42 -8.73 -0.91
CA VAL A 58 -18.25 -8.89 -1.77
C VAL A 58 -17.85 -10.36 -1.85
N VAL A 59 -17.74 -10.88 -3.06
CA VAL A 59 -17.20 -12.23 -3.30
C VAL A 59 -15.68 -12.16 -3.39
N THR A 60 -15.00 -12.75 -2.41
CA THR A 60 -13.53 -12.80 -2.37
C THR A 60 -13.03 -14.14 -2.88
N GLN A 61 -12.11 -14.10 -3.85
CA GLN A 61 -11.41 -15.29 -4.33
C GLN A 61 -9.91 -15.18 -4.05
N LEU A 62 -9.41 -16.05 -3.18
CA LEU A 62 -7.99 -16.16 -2.87
C LEU A 62 -7.32 -17.15 -3.82
N ARG A 63 -5.99 -17.05 -3.96
CA ARG A 63 -5.18 -17.89 -4.87
C ARG A 63 -5.63 -17.79 -6.33
N ALA A 64 -6.31 -16.69 -6.68
CA ALA A 64 -6.82 -16.38 -8.02
C ALA A 64 -5.88 -15.37 -8.70
N ASN A 65 -4.67 -15.82 -9.09
CA ASN A 65 -3.71 -14.94 -9.76
C ASN A 65 -4.22 -14.53 -11.13
N VAL A 66 -4.38 -13.24 -11.38
CA VAL A 66 -4.75 -12.71 -12.70
C VAL A 66 -3.54 -12.76 -13.63
N SER A 67 -3.69 -13.42 -14.79
CA SER A 67 -2.66 -13.57 -15.81
C SER A 67 -2.80 -12.57 -16.95
N SER A 68 -4.03 -12.16 -17.30
CA SER A 68 -4.26 -11.12 -18.31
C SER A 68 -5.58 -10.40 -18.12
N ILE A 69 -5.64 -9.17 -18.63
CA ILE A 69 -6.86 -8.37 -18.73
C ILE A 69 -6.96 -7.84 -20.15
N GLN A 70 -8.08 -8.08 -20.80
CA GLN A 70 -8.38 -7.62 -22.14
C GLN A 70 -9.66 -6.79 -22.11
N LYS A 71 -9.67 -5.66 -22.82
CA LYS A 71 -10.89 -4.85 -22.98
C LYS A 71 -11.57 -5.24 -24.28
N ASN A 72 -12.81 -5.70 -24.19
CA ASN A 72 -13.65 -6.07 -25.32
C ASN A 72 -14.82 -5.09 -25.38
N ASP A 73 -14.78 -4.14 -26.33
CA ASP A 73 -15.78 -3.08 -26.48
C ASP A 73 -16.07 -2.33 -25.17
N SER A 74 -17.17 -2.68 -24.50
CA SER A 74 -17.67 -2.07 -23.25
C SER A 74 -17.33 -2.85 -21.98
N THR A 75 -16.78 -4.07 -22.09
CA THR A 75 -16.48 -4.95 -20.96
C THR A 75 -15.00 -5.33 -20.91
N PHE A 76 -14.61 -5.98 -19.81
CA PHE A 76 -13.29 -6.55 -19.61
C PHE A 76 -13.39 -8.06 -19.45
N CYS A 77 -12.46 -8.78 -20.08
CA CYS A 77 -12.20 -10.19 -19.84
C CYS A 77 -10.95 -10.32 -18.98
N VAL A 78 -11.10 -10.90 -17.79
CA VAL A 78 -10.03 -11.17 -16.84
C VAL A 78 -9.74 -12.65 -16.88
N THR A 79 -8.50 -13.03 -17.21
CA THR A 79 -8.07 -14.42 -17.23
C THR A 79 -7.20 -14.69 -16.02
N LEU A 80 -7.47 -15.80 -15.32
CA LEU A 80 -6.67 -16.28 -14.22
C LEU A 80 -5.55 -17.20 -14.71
N GLN A 81 -4.53 -17.41 -13.88
CA GLN A 81 -3.43 -18.34 -14.18
C GLN A 81 -3.92 -19.81 -14.28
N SER A 82 -5.05 -20.14 -13.65
CA SER A 82 -5.73 -21.43 -13.78
C SER A 82 -6.34 -21.66 -15.18
N GLY A 83 -6.47 -20.62 -15.99
CA GLY A 83 -7.18 -20.63 -17.28
C GLY A 83 -8.66 -20.26 -17.18
N GLU A 84 -9.20 -20.10 -15.96
CA GLU A 84 -10.55 -19.55 -15.76
C GLU A 84 -10.63 -18.10 -16.25
N ALA A 85 -11.76 -17.72 -16.84
CA ALA A 85 -12.00 -16.37 -17.34
C ALA A 85 -13.29 -15.79 -16.76
N MET A 86 -13.24 -14.51 -16.40
CA MET A 86 -14.35 -13.76 -15.82
C MET A 86 -14.61 -12.50 -16.65
N GLN A 87 -15.88 -12.10 -16.75
CA GLN A 87 -16.25 -10.83 -17.37
C GLN A 87 -16.59 -9.79 -16.30
N ALA A 88 -16.20 -8.55 -16.53
CA ALA A 88 -16.52 -7.42 -15.66
C ALA A 88 -16.79 -6.15 -16.48
N ASP A 89 -17.78 -5.36 -16.07
CA ASP A 89 -18.04 -4.05 -16.67
C ASP A 89 -16.97 -3.02 -16.30
N ARG A 90 -16.37 -3.17 -15.10
CA ARG A 90 -15.40 -2.25 -14.51
C ARG A 90 -14.31 -3.03 -13.79
N ILE A 91 -13.10 -2.48 -13.80
CA ILE A 91 -11.95 -3.03 -13.09
C ILE A 91 -11.32 -1.93 -12.24
N LEU A 92 -11.04 -2.28 -10.98
CA LEU A 92 -10.17 -1.51 -10.08
C LEU A 92 -8.89 -2.32 -9.85
N LEU A 93 -7.74 -1.77 -10.22
CA LEU A 93 -6.45 -2.40 -9.97
C LEU A 93 -5.86 -1.90 -8.64
N ALA A 94 -5.80 -2.79 -7.65
CA ALA A 94 -5.27 -2.54 -6.31
C ALA A 94 -4.08 -3.45 -5.97
N THR A 95 -3.21 -3.72 -6.95
CA THR A 95 -2.16 -4.76 -6.93
C THR A 95 -0.85 -4.34 -6.24
N GLY A 96 -0.85 -3.22 -5.50
CA GLY A 96 0.35 -2.66 -4.89
C GLY A 96 1.49 -2.38 -5.89
N GLY A 97 2.74 -2.45 -5.43
CA GLY A 97 3.94 -2.27 -6.27
C GLY A 97 4.39 -3.53 -7.02
N SER A 98 3.51 -4.52 -7.23
CA SER A 98 3.87 -5.78 -7.88
C SER A 98 4.21 -5.60 -9.36
N ARG A 99 5.23 -6.32 -9.84
CA ARG A 99 5.63 -6.31 -11.26
C ARG A 99 4.50 -6.80 -12.17
N ALA A 100 3.83 -7.89 -11.79
CA ALA A 100 2.69 -8.42 -12.53
C ALA A 100 1.56 -7.38 -12.66
N GLY A 101 1.29 -6.61 -11.60
CA GLY A 101 0.34 -5.50 -11.65
C GLY A 101 0.72 -4.43 -12.68
N PHE A 102 2.00 -4.03 -12.73
CA PHE A 102 2.47 -3.08 -13.74
C PHE A 102 2.36 -3.62 -15.17
N GLU A 103 2.63 -4.91 -15.38
CA GLU A 103 2.48 -5.57 -16.69
C GLU A 103 1.00 -5.54 -17.14
N LEU A 104 0.05 -5.80 -16.23
CA LEU A 104 -1.39 -5.67 -16.50
C LEU A 104 -1.81 -4.23 -16.84
N ILE A 105 -1.30 -3.24 -16.11
CA ILE A 105 -1.60 -1.82 -16.37
C ILE A 105 -1.04 -1.41 -17.74
N HIS A 106 0.18 -1.85 -18.06
CA HIS A 106 0.81 -1.60 -19.35
C HIS A 106 0.05 -2.26 -20.51
N SER A 107 -0.44 -3.50 -20.35
CA SER A 107 -1.23 -4.19 -21.39
C SER A 107 -2.56 -3.49 -21.69
N LEU A 108 -3.07 -2.68 -20.75
CA LEU A 108 -4.24 -1.82 -20.93
C LEU A 108 -3.91 -0.48 -21.61
N GLY A 109 -2.65 -0.26 -22.01
CA GLY A 109 -2.20 0.92 -22.76
C GLY A 109 -1.76 2.10 -21.89
N HIS A 110 -1.63 1.93 -20.58
CA HIS A 110 -1.13 2.97 -19.69
C HIS A 110 0.40 3.05 -19.69
N GLN A 111 0.93 4.26 -19.54
CA GLN A 111 2.35 4.48 -19.34
C GLN A 111 2.71 4.27 -17.86
N ILE A 112 3.78 3.52 -17.62
CA ILE A 112 4.35 3.31 -16.29
C ILE A 112 5.58 4.20 -16.15
N VAL A 113 5.57 5.09 -15.15
CA VAL A 113 6.79 5.79 -14.72
C VAL A 113 7.66 4.78 -13.97
N PRO A 114 8.94 4.60 -14.33
CA PRO A 114 9.82 3.64 -13.67
C PRO A 114 9.84 3.85 -12.14
N PRO A 115 9.52 2.82 -11.34
CA PRO A 115 9.53 2.97 -9.89
C PRO A 115 10.97 3.12 -9.39
N VAL A 116 11.15 3.97 -8.38
CA VAL A 116 12.41 4.11 -7.65
C VAL A 116 12.23 3.59 -6.21
N PRO A 117 13.24 2.91 -5.64
CA PRO A 117 13.18 2.49 -4.24
C PRO A 117 12.95 3.68 -3.31
N SER A 118 12.10 3.49 -2.31
CA SER A 118 11.82 4.47 -1.26
C SER A 118 11.61 3.73 0.06
N LEU A 119 11.93 4.39 1.19
CA LEU A 119 11.84 3.83 2.53
C LEU A 119 12.60 2.49 2.69
N PHE A 120 13.87 2.47 2.30
CA PHE A 120 14.74 1.30 2.45
C PHE A 120 15.87 1.58 3.46
N THR A 121 16.41 0.51 4.04
CA THR A 121 17.55 0.57 4.96
C THR A 121 18.86 0.70 4.20
N PHE A 122 19.76 1.59 4.63
CA PHE A 122 21.11 1.64 4.09
C PHE A 122 21.94 0.45 4.57
N LYS A 123 22.57 -0.23 3.62
CA LYS A 123 23.58 -1.24 3.91
C LYS A 123 24.94 -0.54 4.03
N VAL A 124 25.45 -0.41 5.25
CA VAL A 124 26.73 0.25 5.55
C VAL A 124 27.71 -0.79 6.09
N GLN A 125 28.92 -0.79 5.57
CA GLN A 125 30.05 -1.55 6.12
C GLN A 125 30.99 -0.55 6.80
N ASP A 126 30.83 -0.39 8.11
CA ASP A 126 31.63 0.55 8.90
C ASP A 126 31.97 -0.07 10.27
N PRO A 127 33.25 -0.23 10.61
CA PRO A 127 33.66 -0.83 11.89
C PRO A 127 33.08 -0.14 13.12
N ARG A 128 32.70 1.15 13.01
CA ARG A 128 32.15 1.93 14.14
C ARG A 128 30.77 1.46 14.60
N ILE A 129 30.04 0.70 13.77
CA ILE A 129 28.67 0.26 14.06
C ILE A 129 28.53 -1.27 14.20
N GLU A 130 29.64 -2.02 14.13
CA GLU A 130 29.62 -3.49 14.19
C GLU A 130 28.97 -4.04 15.47
N ASP A 131 29.21 -3.39 16.61
CA ASP A 131 28.70 -3.80 17.93
C ASP A 131 27.43 -3.04 18.38
N LEU A 132 26.81 -2.28 17.47
CA LEU A 132 25.60 -1.49 17.76
C LEU A 132 24.25 -2.02 17.21
N PRO A 133 24.07 -3.29 16.75
CA PRO A 133 22.75 -3.78 16.38
C PRO A 133 21.71 -3.63 17.52
N GLY A 134 20.55 -3.07 17.19
CA GLY A 134 19.44 -2.87 18.13
C GLY A 134 19.48 -1.56 18.91
N VAL A 135 20.58 -0.79 18.84
CA VAL A 135 20.62 0.56 19.41
C VAL A 135 19.71 1.49 18.61
N ALA A 136 18.74 2.11 19.29
CA ALA A 136 17.84 3.11 18.73
C ALA A 136 18.11 4.48 19.37
N VAL A 137 18.22 5.51 18.55
CA VAL A 137 18.42 6.90 18.99
C VAL A 137 17.28 7.73 18.43
N GLU A 138 16.46 8.31 19.29
CA GLU A 138 15.24 9.04 18.90
C GLU A 138 15.55 10.37 18.18
N HIS A 139 16.59 11.07 18.63
CA HIS A 139 16.94 12.39 18.13
C HIS A 139 18.26 12.34 17.36
N VAL A 140 18.17 12.26 16.04
CA VAL A 140 19.33 12.24 15.14
C VAL A 140 19.15 13.23 14.00
N ASN A 141 20.22 13.93 13.65
CA ASN A 141 20.31 14.65 12.38
C ASN A 141 20.98 13.72 11.37
N CYS A 142 20.31 13.42 10.27
CA CYS A 142 20.85 12.59 9.21
C CYS A 142 21.11 13.43 7.96
N GLN A 143 22.30 13.28 7.38
CA GLN A 143 22.68 13.95 6.15
C GLN A 143 23.24 12.93 5.16
N LEU A 144 22.70 12.96 3.93
CA LEU A 144 23.24 12.21 2.80
C LEU A 144 23.94 13.20 1.86
N VAL A 145 25.27 13.07 1.76
CA VAL A 145 26.09 13.85 0.83
C VAL A 145 26.36 13.00 -0.41
N THR A 146 26.00 13.53 -1.57
CA THR A 146 26.39 13.00 -2.88
C THR A 146 27.33 13.99 -3.55
N ASP A 147 27.97 13.58 -4.65
CA ASP A 147 28.88 14.44 -5.42
C ASP A 147 28.25 15.76 -5.89
N THR A 148 26.92 15.78 -6.03
CA THR A 148 26.19 16.91 -6.61
C THR A 148 25.20 17.57 -5.65
N LYS A 149 24.84 16.91 -4.54
CA LYS A 149 23.79 17.39 -3.66
C LYS A 149 23.93 16.87 -2.24
N THR A 150 23.53 17.68 -1.29
CA THR A 150 23.35 17.29 0.11
C THR A 150 21.87 17.24 0.43
N PHE A 151 21.43 16.14 1.04
CA PHE A 151 20.06 15.94 1.53
C PHE A 151 20.10 15.87 3.04
N ASN A 152 19.27 16.69 3.70
CA ASN A 152 19.15 16.70 5.15
C ASN A 152 17.79 16.14 5.52
N GLN A 153 17.78 15.18 6.43
CA GLN A 153 16.59 14.79 7.17
C GLN A 153 16.64 15.57 8.48
N VAL A 154 15.76 16.57 8.58
CA VAL A 154 15.51 17.38 9.78
C VAL A 154 14.40 16.72 10.58
#